data_AF-A0A969AL96-F1
#
_entry.id   AF-A0A969AL96-F1
#
_cell.length_a   1.000
_cell.length_b   1.000
_cell.length_c   1.000
_cell.angle_alpha   90.00
_cell.angle_beta   90.00
_cell.angle_gamma   90.00
#
_symmetry.space_group_name_H-M   'P 1'
#
loop_
_entity.id
_entity.type
_entity.pdbx_description
1 polymer ?
#
loop_
_entity_poly.entity_id
_entity_poly.type
_entity_poly.pdbx_seq_one_letter_code
_entity_poly.pdbx_strand_id
1 'polypeptide(L)'
;MPKLDICDLCLFYTHNPYLVCAIHPTGAAGESCLDFRPNEHQGAADPLEWWEPEGASYYGDELVIEPLQRLTNQQRLELLDTHPMFTGRCPNCEMPIRQTTPARVHWDCERCGWVDDSV
;
A
#
# COMPACT_ATOMS: atom_id res chain seq x y z
N MET A 1 30.35 15.48 13.14
CA MET A 1 30.11 16.89 13.52
C MET A 1 28.63 17.00 13.88
N PRO A 2 28.23 17.90 14.80
CA PRO A 2 26.85 17.89 15.27
C PRO A 2 25.90 18.36 14.15
N LYS A 3 24.70 17.78 14.16
CA LYS A 3 23.54 18.28 13.41
C LYS A 3 23.23 19.71 13.88
N LEU A 4 22.94 20.60 12.93
CA LEU A 4 22.45 21.95 13.24
C LEU A 4 20.94 21.93 13.45
N ASP A 5 20.38 22.85 14.24
CA ASP A 5 18.93 22.92 14.49
C ASP A 5 18.13 23.13 13.21
N ILE A 6 18.69 23.88 12.25
CA ILE A 6 18.08 24.11 10.93
C ILE A 6 18.08 22.85 10.05
N CYS A 7 18.83 21.79 10.39
CA CYS A 7 18.90 20.60 9.55
C CYS A 7 17.54 19.90 9.45
N ASP A 8 16.73 19.90 10.51
CA ASP A 8 15.39 19.30 10.46
C ASP A 8 14.50 19.97 9.41
N LEU A 9 14.74 21.26 9.14
CA LEU A 9 13.99 22.08 8.19
C LEU A 9 14.47 21.98 6.75
N CYS A 10 15.55 21.22 6.50
CA CYS A 10 16.21 21.18 5.21
C CYS A 10 15.60 20.11 4.30
N LEU A 11 15.42 20.43 3.02
CA LEU A 11 14.98 19.50 1.97
C LEU A 11 15.85 18.25 1.88
N PHE A 12 17.14 18.36 2.21
CA PHE A 12 18.10 17.26 2.10
C PHE A 12 18.20 16.41 3.38
N TYR A 13 17.44 16.72 4.42
CA TYR A 13 17.49 15.99 5.69
C TYR A 13 17.00 14.56 5.52
N THR A 14 17.79 13.60 6.01
CA THR A 14 17.56 12.17 5.74
C THR A 14 16.70 11.47 6.79
N HIS A 15 16.31 12.16 7.87
CA HIS A 15 15.53 11.59 8.99
C HIS A 15 16.11 10.26 9.54
N ASN A 16 17.43 10.08 9.44
CA ASN A 16 18.13 8.85 9.80
C ASN A 16 19.12 9.13 10.94
N PRO A 17 19.19 8.28 11.98
CA PRO A 17 20.10 8.51 13.10
C PRO A 17 21.59 8.40 12.73
N TYR A 18 21.93 7.74 11.61
CA TYR A 18 23.30 7.53 11.16
C TYR A 18 23.77 8.52 10.09
N LEU A 19 22.83 9.24 9.46
CA LEU A 19 23.10 10.18 8.36
C LEU A 19 22.33 11.47 8.61
N VAL A 20 23.04 12.60 8.65
CA VAL A 20 22.42 13.91 8.91
C VAL A 20 21.65 14.40 7.68
N CYS A 21 22.31 14.52 6.52
CA CYS A 21 21.63 14.87 5.27
C CYS A 21 22.36 14.27 4.06
N ALA A 22 21.72 14.27 2.89
CA ALA A 22 22.28 13.67 1.67
C ALA A 22 23.57 14.37 1.19
N ILE A 23 23.71 15.67 1.46
CA ILE A 23 24.88 16.48 1.05
C ILE A 23 26.01 16.39 2.08
N HIS A 24 25.67 16.40 3.37
CA HIS A 24 26.61 16.31 4.48
C HIS A 24 26.25 15.14 5.40
N PRO A 25 26.61 13.89 5.03
CA PRO A 25 26.28 12.69 5.81
C PRO A 25 26.67 12.76 7.29
N THR A 26 27.79 13.42 7.60
CA THR A 26 28.37 13.55 8.94
C THR A 26 28.08 14.88 9.63
N GLY A 27 27.18 15.69 9.06
CA GLY A 27 26.86 17.05 9.49
C GLY A 27 27.67 18.13 8.75
N ALA A 28 27.11 19.34 8.67
CA ALA A 28 27.74 20.48 8.02
C ALA A 28 28.93 21.02 8.83
N ALA A 29 29.95 21.54 8.14
CA ALA A 29 31.10 22.15 8.79
C ALA A 29 30.81 23.63 9.13
N GLY A 30 30.68 23.94 10.42
CA GLY A 30 30.48 25.31 10.92
C GLY A 30 29.13 25.51 11.61
N GLU A 31 28.79 26.77 11.91
CA GLU A 31 27.53 27.15 12.59
C GLU A 31 26.37 27.36 11.60
N SER A 32 26.65 27.35 10.29
CA SER A 32 25.67 27.50 9.23
C SER A 32 25.96 26.54 8.07
N CYS A 33 24.94 26.24 7.27
CA CYS A 33 25.05 25.34 6.12
C CYS A 33 24.76 26.11 4.83
N LEU A 34 25.75 26.19 3.93
CA LEU A 34 25.59 26.83 2.61
C LEU A 34 24.62 26.09 1.70
N ASP A 35 24.45 24.79 1.91
CA ASP A 35 23.55 23.93 1.13
C ASP A 35 22.14 23.83 1.75
N PHE A 36 21.84 24.62 2.78
CA PHE A 36 20.51 24.63 3.37
C PHE A 36 19.47 25.10 2.35
N ARG A 37 18.44 24.27 2.16
CA ARG A 37 17.25 24.61 1.39
C ARG A 37 16.03 24.28 2.23
N PRO A 38 15.12 25.23 2.48
CA PRO A 38 13.92 24.94 3.28
C PRO A 38 13.08 23.87 2.59
N ASN A 39 12.58 22.93 3.37
CA ASN A 39 11.61 21.96 2.88
C ASN A 39 10.22 22.62 2.88
N GLU A 40 9.77 23.07 1.70
CA GLU A 40 8.45 23.70 1.52
C GLU A 40 7.27 22.76 1.83
N HIS A 41 7.54 21.46 1.96
CA HIS A 41 6.54 20.45 2.34
C HIS A 41 6.50 20.17 3.86
N GLN A 42 7.43 20.73 4.65
CA GLN A 42 7.37 20.66 6.12
C GLN A 42 6.38 21.71 6.66
N GLY A 43 5.12 21.36 6.49
CA GLY A 43 3.93 22.16 6.79
C GLY A 43 2.68 21.54 6.18
N ALA A 44 2.85 20.63 5.21
CA ALA A 44 1.78 19.80 4.64
C ALA A 44 1.67 18.42 5.33
N ALA A 45 2.40 18.21 6.43
CA ALA A 45 2.20 17.06 7.29
C ALA A 45 1.37 17.49 8.49
N ASP A 46 0.08 17.76 8.25
CA ASP A 46 -0.90 17.37 9.25
C ASP A 46 -1.28 15.91 8.91
N PRO A 47 -0.86 14.91 9.70
CA PRO A 47 -1.17 13.49 9.48
C PRO A 47 -2.64 13.14 9.74
N LEU A 48 -3.46 14.14 10.08
CA LEU A 48 -4.90 13.98 10.26
C LEU A 48 -5.56 13.82 8.88
N GLU A 49 -5.57 12.55 8.46
CA GLU A 49 -6.60 11.96 7.64
C GLU A 49 -6.82 12.68 6.31
N TRP A 50 -6.26 12.13 5.23
CA TRP A 50 -6.94 12.20 3.95
C TRP A 50 -8.33 11.62 4.17
N TRP A 51 -9.27 12.50 4.50
CA TRP A 51 -10.65 12.13 4.75
C TRP A 51 -11.17 11.50 3.46
N GLU A 52 -11.52 10.23 3.55
CA GLU A 52 -12.17 9.48 2.47
C GLU A 52 -13.64 9.25 2.88
N PRO A 53 -14.60 9.57 2.01
CA PRO A 53 -15.98 9.23 2.26
C PRO A 53 -16.14 7.70 2.29
N GLU A 54 -16.96 7.16 3.19
CA GLU A 54 -17.25 5.73 3.23
C GLU A 54 -17.74 5.23 1.85
N GLY A 55 -17.03 4.28 1.27
CA GLY A 55 -17.33 3.71 -0.05
C GLY A 55 -16.74 4.46 -1.24
N ALA A 56 -15.79 5.37 -1.04
CA ALA A 56 -15.02 5.99 -2.11
C ALA A 56 -13.57 6.27 -1.69
N SER A 57 -12.65 6.20 -2.64
CA SER A 57 -11.23 6.49 -2.43
C SER A 57 -10.70 7.43 -3.52
N TYR A 58 -9.69 8.23 -3.18
CA TYR A 58 -9.04 9.12 -4.14
C TYR A 58 -7.91 8.37 -4.87
N TYR A 59 -7.97 8.34 -6.20
CA TYR A 59 -6.87 7.86 -7.05
C TYR A 59 -6.26 9.06 -7.80
N GLY A 60 -5.17 9.59 -7.26
CA GLY A 60 -4.65 10.89 -7.69
C GLY A 60 -5.59 12.01 -7.24
N ASP A 61 -6.11 12.79 -8.19
CA ASP A 61 -7.07 13.88 -7.92
C ASP A 61 -8.53 13.47 -8.22
N GLU A 62 -8.79 12.20 -8.56
CA GLU A 62 -10.11 11.71 -8.93
C GLU A 62 -10.73 10.87 -7.81
N LEU A 63 -11.98 11.18 -7.46
CA LEU A 63 -12.76 10.38 -6.51
C LEU A 63 -13.38 9.18 -7.23
N VAL A 64 -12.96 7.97 -6.85
CA VAL A 64 -13.49 6.73 -7.40
C VAL A 64 -14.46 6.13 -6.39
N ILE A 65 -15.73 5.97 -6.80
CA ILE A 65 -16.74 5.27 -6.00
C ILE A 65 -16.38 3.78 -6.04
N GLU A 66 -16.16 3.20 -4.86
CA GLU A 66 -15.93 1.76 -4.80
C GLU A 66 -17.24 1.04 -5.16
N PRO A 67 -17.18 0.05 -6.08
CA PRO A 67 -18.32 -0.82 -6.33
C PRO A 67 -18.79 -1.38 -4.99
N LEU A 68 -20.09 -1.30 -4.69
CA LEU A 68 -20.70 -1.73 -3.42
C LEU A 68 -20.01 -2.97 -2.86
N GLN A 69 -19.07 -2.76 -1.93
CA GLN A 69 -18.30 -3.86 -1.35
C GLN A 69 -19.23 -4.58 -0.39
N ARG A 70 -19.90 -5.63 -0.89
CA ARG A 70 -20.75 -6.50 -0.07
C ARG A 70 -19.94 -7.28 0.98
N LEU A 71 -18.63 -7.33 0.81
CA LEU A 71 -17.71 -8.09 1.63
C LEU A 71 -16.88 -7.14 2.49
N THR A 72 -16.67 -7.53 3.74
CA THR A 72 -15.69 -6.85 4.61
C THR A 72 -14.26 -7.10 4.10
N ASN A 73 -13.31 -6.27 4.52
CA ASN A 73 -11.89 -6.47 4.18
C ASN A 73 -11.36 -7.87 4.55
N GLN A 74 -11.80 -8.41 5.68
CA GLN A 74 -11.40 -9.75 6.11
C GLN A 74 -11.95 -10.84 5.18
N GLN A 75 -13.21 -10.75 4.78
CA GLN A 75 -13.82 -11.69 3.83
C GLN A 75 -13.15 -11.60 2.45
N ARG A 76 -12.75 -10.39 2.04
CA ARG A 76 -12.03 -10.19 0.78
C ARG A 76 -10.65 -10.83 0.81
N LEU A 77 -9.94 -10.71 1.93
CA LEU A 77 -8.65 -11.37 2.13
C LEU A 77 -8.81 -12.89 2.12
N GLU A 78 -9.85 -13.40 2.79
CA GLU A 78 -10.18 -14.83 2.78
C GLU A 78 -10.44 -15.35 1.36
N LEU A 79 -11.12 -14.59 0.49
CA LEU A 79 -11.29 -14.97 -0.91
C LEU A 79 -9.96 -15.07 -1.66
N LEU A 80 -9.03 -14.13 -1.46
CA LEU A 80 -7.72 -14.18 -2.11
C LEU A 80 -6.93 -15.44 -1.71
N ASP A 81 -7.10 -15.89 -0.47
CA ASP A 81 -6.38 -17.02 0.10
C ASP A 81 -7.05 -18.38 -0.15
N THR A 82 -8.36 -18.41 -0.43
CA THR A 82 -9.14 -19.66 -0.52
C THR A 82 -9.72 -19.93 -1.90
N HIS A 83 -10.03 -18.89 -2.68
CA HIS A 83 -10.81 -19.08 -3.89
C HIS A 83 -9.97 -19.65 -5.05
N PRO A 84 -10.44 -20.71 -5.76
CA PRO A 84 -9.70 -21.33 -6.85
C PRO A 84 -9.26 -20.38 -7.98
N MET A 85 -9.99 -19.28 -8.18
CA MET A 85 -9.62 -18.23 -9.15
C MET A 85 -8.26 -17.61 -8.86
N PHE A 86 -7.90 -17.47 -7.58
CA PHE A 86 -6.63 -16.88 -7.15
C PHE A 86 -5.60 -17.96 -6.80
N THR A 87 -6.03 -19.02 -6.12
CA THR A 87 -5.13 -20.07 -5.60
C THR A 87 -4.83 -21.18 -6.60
N GLY A 88 -5.70 -21.38 -7.60
CA GLY A 88 -5.66 -22.52 -8.52
C GLY A 88 -5.95 -23.87 -7.86
N ARG A 89 -6.49 -23.90 -6.62
CA ARG A 89 -6.74 -25.12 -5.85
C ARG A 89 -8.14 -25.10 -5.24
N CYS A 90 -8.75 -26.27 -5.08
CA CYS A 90 -10.01 -26.39 -4.36
C CYS A 90 -9.80 -26.09 -2.86
N PRO A 91 -10.62 -25.24 -2.22
CA PRO A 91 -10.48 -24.93 -0.80
C PRO A 91 -10.76 -26.13 0.13
N ASN A 92 -11.52 -27.13 -0.33
CA ASN A 92 -11.90 -28.27 0.50
C ASN A 92 -10.93 -29.47 0.38
N CYS A 93 -10.47 -29.79 -0.84
CA CYS A 93 -9.64 -30.98 -1.07
C CYS A 93 -8.26 -30.68 -1.66
N GLU A 94 -7.90 -29.40 -1.79
CA GLU A 94 -6.59 -28.88 -2.27
C GLU A 94 -6.15 -29.33 -3.67
N MET A 95 -7.01 -30.07 -4.36
CA MET A 95 -6.70 -30.56 -5.70
C MET A 95 -6.57 -29.38 -6.66
N PRO A 96 -5.55 -29.38 -7.54
CA PRO A 96 -5.38 -28.33 -8.53
C PRO A 96 -6.58 -28.24 -9.45
N ILE A 97 -7.11 -27.04 -9.58
CA ILE A 97 -8.15 -26.69 -10.54
C ILE A 97 -7.46 -26.00 -11.72
N ARG A 98 -7.52 -26.64 -12.89
CA ARG A 98 -6.85 -26.13 -14.09
C ARG A 98 -7.56 -24.87 -14.60
N GLN A 99 -6.77 -23.84 -14.89
CA GLN A 99 -7.24 -22.71 -15.67
C GLN A 99 -7.43 -23.14 -17.12
N THR A 100 -8.49 -22.66 -17.75
CA THR A 100 -8.82 -22.92 -19.15
C THR A 100 -8.65 -21.64 -19.99
N THR A 101 -8.59 -21.79 -21.30
CA THR A 101 -8.68 -20.67 -22.25
C THR A 101 -9.85 -20.95 -23.20
N PRO A 102 -10.91 -20.13 -23.22
CA PRO A 102 -11.12 -18.91 -22.40
C PRO A 102 -11.26 -19.21 -20.89
N ALA A 103 -11.12 -18.16 -20.08
CA ALA A 103 -11.24 -18.26 -18.63
C ALA A 103 -12.58 -18.89 -18.24
N ARG A 104 -12.56 -19.83 -17.30
CA ARG A 104 -13.77 -20.50 -16.82
C ARG A 104 -14.61 -19.53 -15.98
N VAL A 105 -15.93 -19.66 -16.12
CA VAL A 105 -16.90 -18.85 -15.35
C VAL A 105 -17.21 -19.51 -14.00
N HIS A 106 -17.24 -20.84 -13.93
CA HIS A 106 -17.54 -21.60 -12.72
C HIS A 106 -16.30 -22.31 -12.20
N TRP A 107 -16.06 -22.26 -10.89
CA TRP A 107 -14.88 -22.83 -10.22
C TRP A 107 -15.14 -24.13 -9.46
N ASP A 108 -16.17 -24.88 -9.86
CA ASP A 108 -16.56 -26.13 -9.22
C ASP A 108 -15.45 -27.18 -9.22
N CYS A 109 -15.38 -27.95 -8.13
CA CYS A 109 -14.43 -29.02 -7.93
C CYS A 109 -15.05 -30.38 -8.26
N GLU A 110 -14.58 -31.00 -9.34
CA GLU A 110 -15.03 -32.33 -9.78
C GLU A 110 -14.65 -33.48 -8.82
N ARG A 111 -13.75 -33.24 -7.86
CA ARG A 111 -13.20 -34.27 -6.98
C ARG A 111 -13.95 -34.42 -5.66
N CYS A 112 -14.29 -33.29 -5.03
CA CYS A 112 -14.98 -33.29 -3.74
C CYS A 112 -16.39 -32.67 -3.81
N GLY A 113 -16.83 -32.21 -4.98
CA GLY A 113 -18.14 -31.61 -5.17
C GLY A 113 -18.32 -30.23 -4.54
N TRP A 114 -17.22 -29.51 -4.24
CA TRP A 114 -17.30 -28.12 -3.82
C TRP A 114 -17.77 -27.26 -5.01
N VAL A 115 -18.74 -26.37 -4.78
CA VAL A 115 -19.36 -25.52 -5.80
C VAL A 115 -19.08 -24.06 -5.45
N ASP A 116 -18.76 -23.27 -6.47
CA ASP A 116 -18.53 -21.84 -6.33
C ASP A 116 -19.86 -21.07 -6.44
N ASP A 117 -20.40 -20.65 -5.29
CA ASP A 117 -21.67 -19.90 -5.20
C ASP A 117 -21.49 -18.38 -5.35
N SER A 118 -20.34 -17.88 -5.82
CA SER A 118 -19.98 -16.45 -5.79
C SER A 118 -20.54 -15.55 -6.92
N VAL A 119 -21.62 -15.96 -7.59
CA VAL A 119 -22.24 -15.22 -8.72
C VAL A 119 -23.26 -14.17 -8.31
#